data_AF-A0A1E7GWA1-F1
#
_entry.id   AF-A0A1E7GWA1-F1
#
_cell.length_a   1.000
_cell.length_b   1.000
_cell.length_c   1.000
_cell.angle_alpha   90.00
_cell.angle_beta   90.00
_cell.angle_gamma   90.00
#
_symmetry.space_group_name_H-M   'P 1'
#
loop_
_entity.id
_entity.type
_entity.pdbx_description
1 polymer ?
#
loop_
_entity_poly.entity_id
_entity_poly.type
_entity_poly.pdbx_seq_one_letter_code
_entity_poly.pdbx_strand_id
1 'polypeptide(L)'
;MDLVPPIASIIMGFIMGYLGQRARMCFVGGMRDYYLVKDTYLIKGLIAFIVCALAGFFLFQFASAAVKTFPWFLDGGAVFAKKWKATGVTATPSPLLPVPGDPITWSPKAWAHILLAVLGGFGLGFFCCIAGGCPFRQHIMAAEGSKSAIVYLVGFALGAVIFHKFIAPLVKAILA
;
A
#
# COMPACT_ATOMS: atom_id res chain seq x y z
N MET A 1 -19.50 7.30 -19.95
CA MET A 1 -19.04 7.48 -18.56
C MET A 1 -19.46 6.25 -17.80
N ASP A 2 -18.54 5.35 -17.54
CA ASP A 2 -18.86 4.13 -16.80
C ASP A 2 -19.09 4.52 -15.34
N LEU A 3 -20.34 4.48 -14.88
CA LEU A 3 -20.71 4.76 -13.48
C LEU A 3 -20.38 3.57 -12.56
N VAL A 4 -20.04 2.42 -13.16
CA VAL A 4 -19.73 1.17 -12.46
C VAL A 4 -18.54 1.32 -11.49
N PRO A 5 -17.38 1.93 -11.87
CA PRO A 5 -16.24 2.05 -10.95
C PRO A 5 -16.51 2.97 -9.74
N PRO A 6 -17.13 4.17 -9.88
CA PRO A 6 -17.49 5.00 -8.74
C PRO A 6 -18.42 4.28 -7.75
N ILE A 7 -19.51 3.68 -8.23
CA ILE A 7 -20.46 2.96 -7.37
C ILE A 7 -19.78 1.80 -6.67
N ALA A 8 -19.00 0.99 -7.39
CA ALA A 8 -18.27 -0.13 -6.81
C ALA A 8 -17.29 0.32 -5.72
N SER A 9 -16.57 1.42 -5.93
CA SER A 9 -15.61 1.95 -4.95
C SER A 9 -16.29 2.46 -3.67
N ILE A 10 -17.47 3.09 -3.80
CA ILE A 10 -18.27 3.56 -2.66
C ILE A 10 -18.79 2.37 -1.85
N ILE A 11 -19.38 1.37 -2.51
CA ILE A 11 -19.90 0.16 -1.85
C ILE A 11 -18.76 -0.57 -1.12
N MET A 12 -17.61 -0.75 -1.77
CA MET A 12 -16.45 -1.38 -1.14
C MET A 12 -15.93 -0.56 0.05
N GLY A 13 -15.92 0.77 -0.05
CA GLY A 13 -15.55 1.67 1.04
C GLY A 13 -16.46 1.52 2.26
N PHE A 14 -17.77 1.45 2.07
CA PHE A 14 -18.73 1.22 3.16
C PHE A 14 -18.52 -0.15 3.82
N ILE A 15 -18.32 -1.21 3.04
CA ILE A 15 -18.07 -2.56 3.57
C ILE A 15 -16.78 -2.58 4.39
N MET A 16 -15.69 -2.05 3.84
CA MET A 16 -14.39 -1.99 4.53
C MET A 16 -14.44 -1.12 5.79
N GLY A 17 -15.18 0.00 5.75
CA GLY A 17 -15.38 0.89 6.89
C GLY A 17 -16.13 0.18 8.04
N TYR A 18 -17.24 -0.47 7.73
CA TYR A 18 -18.04 -1.22 8.72
C TYR A 18 -17.25 -2.37 9.35
N LEU A 19 -16.57 -3.18 8.54
CA LEU A 19 -15.72 -4.27 9.02
C LEU A 19 -14.55 -3.73 9.86
N GLY A 20 -13.96 -2.61 9.44
CA GLY A 20 -12.87 -1.95 10.15
C GLY A 20 -13.26 -1.50 11.56
N GLN A 21 -14.43 -0.86 11.71
CA GLN A 21 -14.97 -0.42 13.00
C GLN A 21 -15.22 -1.61 13.95
N ARG A 22 -15.79 -2.71 13.45
CA ARG A 22 -16.02 -3.92 14.25
C ARG A 22 -14.74 -4.62 14.67
N ALA A 23 -13.76 -4.71 13.77
CA ALA A 23 -12.54 -5.48 14.00
C ALA A 23 -11.49 -4.72 14.84
N ARG A 24 -11.59 -3.38 14.95
CA ARG A 24 -10.63 -2.51 15.68
C ARG A 24 -9.17 -2.82 15.33
N MET A 25 -8.92 -3.16 14.06
CA MET A 25 -7.64 -3.67 13.61
C MET A 25 -6.55 -2.59 13.67
N CYS A 26 -5.42 -2.92 14.31
CA CYS A 26 -4.24 -2.07 14.35
C CYS A 26 -2.99 -2.87 13.98
N PHE A 27 -2.43 -2.60 12.80
CA PHE A 27 -1.21 -3.27 12.31
C PHE A 27 0.00 -3.03 13.23
N VAL A 28 0.14 -1.82 13.77
CA VAL A 28 1.24 -1.46 14.68
C VAL A 28 0.99 -2.00 16.11
N GLY A 29 -0.26 -1.93 16.57
CA GLY A 29 -0.66 -2.40 17.89
C GLY A 29 -0.49 -3.91 18.05
N GLY A 30 -0.78 -4.70 17.00
CA GLY A 30 -0.61 -6.15 17.04
C GLY A 30 0.80 -6.60 17.37
N MET A 31 1.83 -5.91 16.84
CA MET A 31 3.23 -6.23 17.15
C MET A 31 3.60 -5.91 18.61
N ARG A 32 3.13 -4.76 19.11
CA ARG A 32 3.37 -4.32 20.49
C ARG A 32 2.69 -5.25 21.50
N ASP A 33 1.42 -5.57 21.28
CA ASP A 33 0.60 -6.33 22.22
C ASP A 33 1.05 -7.80 22.28
N TYR A 34 1.57 -8.34 21.18
CA TYR A 34 2.22 -9.65 21.16
C TYR A 34 3.53 -9.69 21.96
N TYR A 35 4.37 -8.66 21.86
CA TYR A 35 5.65 -8.64 22.54
C TYR A 35 5.52 -8.40 24.05
N LEU A 36 4.67 -7.44 24.45
CA LEU A 36 4.53 -7.03 25.85
C LEU A 36 3.55 -7.90 26.65
N VAL A 37 2.38 -8.20 26.08
CA VAL A 37 1.26 -8.85 26.80
C VAL A 37 1.04 -10.29 26.32
N LYS A 38 1.66 -10.68 25.20
CA LYS A 38 1.45 -11.96 24.51
C LYS A 38 0.00 -12.17 24.06
N ASP A 39 -0.72 -11.08 23.79
CA ASP A 39 -2.04 -11.17 23.18
C ASP A 39 -1.88 -11.44 21.67
N THR A 40 -2.44 -12.56 21.21
CA THR A 40 -2.38 -12.99 19.81
C THR A 40 -3.61 -12.58 19.00
N TYR A 41 -4.62 -11.98 19.62
CA TYR A 41 -5.88 -11.63 18.97
C TYR A 41 -5.66 -10.71 17.75
N LEU A 42 -4.91 -9.62 17.93
CA LEU A 42 -4.63 -8.66 16.86
C LEU A 42 -3.69 -9.24 15.79
N ILE A 43 -2.70 -10.07 16.18
CA ILE A 43 -1.79 -10.71 15.22
C ILE A 43 -2.53 -11.72 14.34
N LYS A 44 -3.46 -12.50 14.89
CA LYS A 44 -4.29 -13.41 14.10
C LYS A 44 -5.08 -12.65 13.04
N GLY A 45 -5.60 -11.47 13.37
CA GLY A 45 -6.25 -10.57 12.42
C GLY A 45 -5.32 -10.10 11.30
N LEU A 46 -4.08 -9.72 11.63
CA LEU A 46 -3.06 -9.34 10.65
C LEU A 46 -2.72 -10.49 9.70
N ILE A 47 -2.47 -11.68 10.24
CA ILE A 47 -2.15 -12.87 9.44
C ILE A 47 -3.33 -13.24 8.53
N ALA A 48 -4.56 -13.24 9.06
CA ALA A 48 -5.77 -13.51 8.29
C ALA A 48 -5.94 -12.52 7.14
N PHE A 49 -5.69 -11.22 7.36
CA PHE A 49 -5.74 -10.21 6.31
C PHE A 49 -4.73 -10.48 5.19
N ILE A 50 -3.48 -10.81 5.54
CA ILE A 50 -2.44 -11.14 4.57
C ILE A 50 -2.83 -12.38 3.75
N VAL A 51 -3.28 -13.45 4.41
CA VAL A 51 -3.70 -14.69 3.75
C VAL A 51 -4.90 -14.46 2.84
N CYS A 52 -5.92 -13.74 3.30
CA CYS A 52 -7.09 -13.40 2.48
C CYS A 52 -6.72 -12.51 1.29
N ALA A 53 -5.80 -11.56 1.46
CA ALA A 53 -5.32 -10.73 0.36
C ALA A 53 -4.59 -11.58 -0.69
N LEU A 54 -3.64 -12.43 -0.27
CA LEU A 54 -2.91 -13.33 -1.18
C LEU A 54 -3.84 -14.28 -1.92
N ALA A 55 -4.76 -14.95 -1.20
CA ALA A 55 -5.75 -15.83 -1.79
C ALA A 55 -6.69 -15.06 -2.74
N GLY A 56 -7.12 -13.87 -2.35
CA GLY A 56 -7.95 -12.99 -3.17
C GLY A 56 -7.25 -12.63 -4.48
N PHE A 57 -6.03 -12.10 -4.43
CA PHE A 57 -5.28 -11.75 -5.65
C PHE A 57 -4.99 -12.97 -6.52
N PHE A 58 -4.70 -14.12 -5.91
CA PHE A 58 -4.55 -15.38 -6.63
C PHE A 58 -5.85 -15.85 -7.31
N LEU A 59 -7.02 -15.64 -6.70
CA LEU A 59 -8.30 -15.95 -7.35
C LEU A 59 -8.62 -14.94 -8.47
N PHE A 60 -8.38 -13.66 -8.22
CA PHE A 60 -8.65 -12.58 -9.19
C PHE A 60 -7.74 -12.63 -10.42
N GLN A 61 -6.59 -13.30 -10.37
CA GLN A 61 -5.74 -13.55 -11.54
C GLN A 61 -6.51 -14.30 -12.64
N PHE A 62 -7.44 -15.19 -12.27
CA PHE A 62 -8.26 -15.98 -13.21
C PHE A 62 -9.50 -15.23 -13.67
N ALA A 63 -10.03 -14.31 -12.86
CA ALA A 63 -11.30 -13.64 -13.11
C ALA A 63 -11.20 -12.30 -13.85
N SER A 64 -10.07 -11.57 -13.77
CA SER A 64 -9.95 -10.22 -14.36
C SER A 64 -8.64 -9.99 -15.09
N ALA A 65 -8.74 -9.51 -16.35
CA ALA A 65 -7.59 -9.15 -17.17
C ALA A 65 -6.73 -8.01 -16.59
N ALA A 66 -7.27 -7.22 -15.66
CA ALA A 66 -6.56 -6.13 -14.99
C ALA A 66 -5.64 -6.58 -13.84
N VAL A 67 -5.80 -7.81 -13.34
CA VAL A 67 -5.08 -8.34 -12.15
C VAL A 67 -4.06 -9.43 -12.51
N LYS A 68 -3.88 -9.74 -13.81
CA LYS A 68 -2.87 -10.70 -14.32
C LYS A 68 -1.43 -10.40 -13.91
N THR A 69 -1.17 -9.25 -13.28
CA THR A 69 0.15 -8.85 -12.77
C THR A 69 0.48 -9.49 -11.41
N PHE A 70 -0.44 -10.23 -10.77
CA PHE A 70 -0.18 -10.93 -9.52
C PHE A 70 -0.12 -12.44 -9.76
N PRO A 71 0.98 -13.15 -9.41
CA PRO A 71 2.16 -12.70 -8.66
C PRO A 71 3.20 -11.96 -9.52
N TRP A 72 3.60 -10.75 -9.12
CA TRP A 72 4.45 -9.87 -9.95
C TRP A 72 5.83 -10.46 -10.23
N PHE A 73 6.31 -11.35 -9.36
CA PHE A 73 7.59 -12.02 -9.48
C PHE A 73 7.63 -13.12 -10.55
N LEU A 74 6.48 -13.58 -11.06
CA LEU A 74 6.39 -14.61 -12.11
C LEU A 74 6.01 -14.01 -13.47
N ASP A 75 5.01 -13.12 -13.52
CA ASP A 75 4.46 -12.57 -14.78
C ASP A 75 4.72 -11.07 -15.00
N GLY A 76 5.38 -10.41 -14.04
CA GLY A 76 5.62 -8.96 -14.10
C GLY A 76 6.51 -8.53 -15.28
N GLY A 77 7.49 -9.35 -15.66
CA GLY A 77 8.48 -9.00 -16.69
C GLY A 77 7.87 -8.55 -18.02
N ALA A 78 6.81 -9.22 -18.48
CA ALA A 78 6.15 -8.89 -19.76
C ALA A 78 5.30 -7.60 -19.69
N VAL A 79 4.62 -7.36 -18.57
CA VAL A 79 3.79 -6.16 -18.35
C VAL A 79 4.65 -4.91 -18.19
N PHE A 80 5.78 -5.05 -17.48
CA PHE A 80 6.70 -3.96 -17.24
C PHE A 80 7.65 -3.68 -18.41
N ALA A 81 7.98 -4.67 -19.24
CA ALA A 81 8.67 -4.44 -20.52
C ALA A 81 7.89 -3.47 -21.43
N LYS A 82 6.55 -3.54 -21.44
CA LYS A 82 5.71 -2.59 -22.19
C LYS A 82 5.76 -1.18 -21.60
N LYS A 83 5.79 -1.04 -20.28
CA LYS A 83 5.94 0.27 -19.60
C LYS A 83 7.34 0.87 -19.76
N TRP A 84 8.39 0.05 -19.72
CA TRP A 84 9.78 0.51 -19.89
C TRP A 84 10.07 0.94 -21.32
N LYS A 85 9.53 0.22 -22.32
CA LYS A 85 9.57 0.64 -23.72
C LYS A 85 8.86 1.97 -23.96
N ALA A 86 7.74 2.23 -23.28
CA ALA A 86 7.03 3.52 -23.35
C ALA A 86 7.75 4.65 -22.60
N THR A 87 8.72 4.34 -21.73
CA THR A 87 9.46 5.30 -20.88
C THR A 87 10.92 5.47 -21.33
N GLY A 88 11.36 4.79 -22.41
CA GLY A 88 12.71 4.95 -22.98
C GLY A 88 13.84 4.22 -22.25
N VAL A 89 13.54 3.25 -21.37
CA VAL A 89 14.55 2.50 -20.60
C VAL A 89 14.96 1.23 -21.35
N THR A 90 16.25 1.08 -21.64
CA THR A 90 16.83 0.01 -22.51
C THR A 90 17.26 -1.26 -21.76
N ALA A 91 17.09 -1.31 -20.44
CA ALA A 91 17.47 -2.47 -19.63
C ALA A 91 16.39 -3.57 -19.66
N THR A 92 16.81 -4.83 -19.55
CA THR A 92 15.92 -5.99 -19.44
C THR A 92 15.30 -6.05 -18.03
N PRO A 93 13.96 -6.05 -17.89
CA PRO A 93 13.34 -6.21 -16.58
C PRO A 93 13.59 -7.63 -16.07
N SER A 94 14.28 -7.77 -14.94
CA SER A 94 14.40 -9.03 -14.24
C SER A 94 13.03 -9.39 -13.63
N PRO A 95 12.70 -10.68 -13.41
CA PRO A 95 11.43 -11.06 -12.80
C PRO A 95 11.16 -10.40 -11.43
N LEU A 96 12.22 -9.95 -10.75
CA LEU A 96 12.16 -9.29 -9.44
C LEU A 96 11.93 -7.76 -9.53
N LEU A 97 12.21 -7.12 -10.67
CA LEU A 97 12.14 -5.67 -10.87
C LEU A 97 11.36 -5.38 -12.15
N PRO A 98 10.22 -4.65 -12.10
CA PRO A 98 9.83 -3.65 -11.09
C PRO A 98 8.74 -4.11 -10.11
N VAL A 99 8.71 -3.48 -8.93
CA VAL A 99 7.64 -3.68 -7.94
C VAL A 99 6.43 -2.79 -8.31
N PRO A 100 5.23 -3.33 -8.49
CA PRO A 100 4.06 -2.48 -8.79
C PRO A 100 3.79 -1.46 -7.66
N GLY A 101 3.72 -0.17 -8.02
CA GLY A 101 3.30 0.89 -7.10
C GLY A 101 4.43 1.64 -6.40
N ASP A 102 5.68 1.32 -6.71
CA ASP A 102 6.82 2.10 -6.26
C ASP A 102 6.95 3.42 -7.08
N PRO A 103 7.43 4.52 -6.50
CA PRO A 103 7.65 5.76 -7.22
C PRO A 103 8.98 5.75 -8.01
N ILE A 104 9.59 4.59 -8.31
CA ILE A 104 10.84 4.44 -9.08
C ILE A 104 10.71 3.28 -10.10
N THR A 105 9.50 2.99 -10.59
CA THR A 105 9.21 1.81 -11.44
C THR A 105 10.05 1.76 -12.72
N TRP A 106 10.70 2.86 -13.12
CA TRP A 106 11.54 3.03 -14.31
C TRP A 106 13.05 2.78 -14.08
N SER A 107 13.55 2.72 -12.83
CA SER A 107 14.99 2.53 -12.60
C SER A 107 15.36 1.04 -12.58
N PRO A 108 16.39 0.60 -13.34
CA PRO A 108 16.87 -0.78 -13.32
C PRO A 108 17.73 -1.11 -12.09
N LYS A 109 18.01 -0.11 -11.24
CA LYS A 109 18.87 -0.24 -10.06
C LYS A 109 18.11 -0.88 -8.90
N ALA A 110 18.31 -2.18 -8.66
CA ALA A 110 17.69 -2.93 -7.56
C ALA A 110 17.87 -2.25 -6.18
N TRP A 111 19.05 -1.69 -5.93
CA TRP A 111 19.41 -1.06 -4.66
C TRP A 111 18.56 0.18 -4.35
N ALA A 112 18.13 0.91 -5.38
CA ALA A 112 17.30 2.11 -5.24
C ALA A 112 15.90 1.78 -4.69
N HIS A 113 15.32 0.67 -5.15
CA HIS A 113 14.03 0.15 -4.68
C HIS A 113 14.10 -0.28 -3.22
N ILE A 114 15.16 -1.00 -2.85
CA ILE A 114 15.38 -1.45 -1.47
C ILE A 114 15.60 -0.27 -0.54
N LEU A 115 16.43 0.69 -0.94
CA LEU A 115 16.71 1.88 -0.16
C LEU A 115 15.44 2.70 0.09
N LEU A 116 14.61 2.89 -0.94
CA LEU A 116 13.33 3.58 -0.78
C LEU A 116 12.36 2.78 0.12
N ALA A 117 12.28 1.46 -0.03
CA ALA A 117 11.41 0.63 0.80
C ALA A 117 11.82 0.66 2.28
N VAL A 118 13.13 0.63 2.57
CA VAL A 118 13.66 0.70 3.94
C VAL A 118 13.43 2.09 4.53
N LEU A 119 13.82 3.16 3.83
CA LEU A 119 13.64 4.53 4.33
C LEU A 119 12.15 4.89 4.49
N GLY A 120 11.33 4.55 3.49
CA GLY A 120 9.89 4.80 3.51
C GLY A 120 9.17 3.96 4.56
N GLY A 121 9.50 2.67 4.67
CA GLY A 121 8.92 1.76 5.65
C GLY A 121 9.27 2.16 7.10
N PHE A 122 10.55 2.50 7.35
CA PHE A 122 10.98 2.98 8.66
C PHE A 122 10.35 4.33 9.01
N GLY A 123 10.29 5.26 8.05
CA GLY A 123 9.64 6.56 8.23
C GLY A 123 8.16 6.42 8.55
N LEU A 124 7.42 5.62 7.76
CA LEU A 124 6.00 5.34 8.03
C LEU A 124 5.81 4.70 9.41
N GLY A 125 6.64 3.71 9.77
CA GLY A 125 6.60 3.06 11.08
C GLY A 125 6.79 4.04 12.22
N PHE A 126 7.81 4.91 12.13
CA PHE A 126 8.09 5.95 13.12
C PHE A 126 6.91 6.92 13.31
N PHE A 127 6.36 7.47 12.22
CA PHE A 127 5.21 8.37 12.30
C PHE A 127 3.94 7.67 12.79
N CYS A 128 3.72 6.39 12.44
CA CYS A 128 2.59 5.63 12.96
C CYS A 128 2.69 5.37 14.47
N CYS A 129 3.89 5.18 15.00
CA CYS A 129 4.12 5.06 16.44
C CYS A 129 3.78 6.35 17.17
N ILE A 130 4.16 7.52 16.64
CA ILE A 130 3.83 8.84 17.21
C ILE A 130 2.33 9.13 17.11
N ALA A 131 1.70 8.81 15.98
CA ALA A 131 0.27 9.01 15.76
C ALA A 131 -0.62 8.07 16.59
N GLY A 132 -0.05 7.04 17.23
CA GLY A 132 -0.79 6.07 18.02
C GLY A 132 -1.64 5.11 17.18
N GLY A 133 -1.33 4.91 15.90
CA GLY A 133 -2.08 4.00 15.03
C GLY A 133 -1.55 3.94 13.61
N CYS A 134 -1.86 2.83 12.91
CA CYS A 134 -1.61 2.73 11.47
C CYS A 134 -2.60 3.62 10.68
N PRO A 135 -2.32 3.93 9.39
CA PRO A 135 -3.19 4.77 8.59
C PRO A 135 -4.63 4.23 8.54
N PHE A 136 -4.81 2.91 8.43
CA PHE A 136 -6.13 2.29 8.41
C PHE A 136 -6.92 2.51 9.71
N ARG A 137 -6.26 2.41 10.88
CA ARG A 137 -6.89 2.71 12.17
C ARG A 137 -7.30 4.18 12.28
N GLN A 138 -6.49 5.10 11.77
CA GLN A 138 -6.83 6.53 11.78
C GLN A 138 -8.06 6.83 10.90
N HIS A 139 -8.26 6.11 9.80
CA HIS A 139 -9.49 6.21 9.00
C HIS A 139 -10.73 5.77 9.78
N ILE A 140 -10.62 4.66 10.52
CA ILE A 140 -11.71 4.15 11.37
C ILE A 140 -12.01 5.11 12.52
N MET A 141 -11.00 5.58 13.25
CA MET A 141 -11.17 6.49 14.38
C MET A 141 -11.73 7.85 13.96
N ALA A 142 -11.39 8.32 12.75
CA ALA A 142 -12.01 9.51 12.19
C ALA A 142 -13.51 9.32 11.92
N ALA A 143 -13.90 8.13 11.44
CA ALA A 143 -15.31 7.77 11.26
C ALA A 143 -16.07 7.60 12.59
N GLU A 144 -15.38 7.26 13.68
CA GLU A 144 -15.93 7.22 15.04
C GLU A 144 -16.04 8.62 15.70
N GLY A 145 -15.53 9.67 15.05
CA GLY A 145 -15.62 11.06 15.52
C GLY A 145 -14.41 11.58 16.31
N SER A 146 -13.28 10.87 16.28
CA SER A 146 -12.04 11.35 16.93
C SER A 146 -11.46 12.56 16.19
N LYS A 147 -11.43 13.72 16.84
CA LYS A 147 -10.85 14.96 16.27
C LYS A 147 -9.36 14.80 15.94
N SER A 148 -8.60 14.09 16.76
CA SER A 148 -7.16 13.86 16.53
C SER A 148 -6.93 13.03 15.26
N ALA A 149 -7.77 12.01 15.02
CA ALA A 149 -7.68 11.18 13.82
C ALA A 149 -8.07 11.95 12.56
N ILE A 150 -9.09 12.82 12.65
CA ILE A 150 -9.48 13.69 11.53
C ILE A 150 -8.34 14.63 11.13
N VAL A 151 -7.68 15.29 12.11
CA VAL A 151 -6.53 16.17 11.84
C VAL A 151 -5.38 15.39 11.20
N TYR A 152 -5.10 14.17 11.68
CA TYR A 152 -4.11 13.28 11.09
C TYR A 152 -4.44 12.97 9.61
N LEU A 153 -5.69 12.65 9.29
CA LEU A 153 -6.10 12.34 7.91
C LEU A 153 -6.00 13.53 6.98
N VAL A 154 -6.31 14.73 7.45
CA VAL A 154 -6.11 15.96 6.65
C VAL A 154 -4.63 16.14 6.35
N GLY A 155 -3.75 15.97 7.35
CA GLY A 155 -2.30 16.01 7.14
C GLY A 155 -1.81 14.92 6.18
N PHE A 156 -2.33 13.69 6.31
CA PHE A 156 -2.01 12.58 5.43
C PHE A 156 -2.42 12.85 3.98
N ALA A 157 -3.63 13.39 3.75
CA ALA A 157 -4.12 13.73 2.42
C ALA A 157 -3.30 14.86 1.77
N LEU A 158 -2.98 15.92 2.53
CA LEU A 158 -2.09 17.00 2.06
C LEU A 158 -0.70 16.46 1.73
N GLY A 159 -0.15 15.59 2.60
CA GLY A 159 1.12 14.91 2.39
C GLY A 159 1.13 14.08 1.10
N ALA A 160 0.06 13.34 0.80
CA ALA A 160 -0.07 12.57 -0.44
C ALA A 160 -0.05 13.46 -1.70
N VAL A 161 -0.74 14.61 -1.66
CA VAL A 161 -0.73 15.57 -2.77
C VAL A 161 0.67 16.17 -2.97
N ILE A 162 1.35 16.57 -1.89
CA ILE A 162 2.72 17.10 -1.93
C ILE A 162 3.68 16.04 -2.46
N PHE A 163 3.54 14.79 -2.01
CA PHE A 163 4.38 13.68 -2.45
C PHE A 163 4.30 13.47 -3.95
N HIS A 164 3.08 13.39 -4.52
CA HIS A 164 2.93 13.19 -5.96
C HIS A 164 3.37 14.38 -6.81
N LYS A 165 3.22 15.62 -6.30
CA LYS A 165 3.59 16.82 -7.05
C LYS A 165 5.07 17.21 -6.97
N PHE A 166 5.72 16.99 -5.84
CA PHE A 166 7.08 17.49 -5.58
C PHE A 166 8.10 16.39 -5.31
N ILE A 167 7.77 15.43 -4.44
CA ILE A 167 8.74 14.41 -4.00
C ILE A 167 8.94 13.35 -5.09
N ALA A 168 7.86 12.86 -5.71
CA ALA A 168 7.94 11.90 -6.80
C ALA A 168 8.80 12.37 -8.00
N PRO A 169 8.65 13.61 -8.53
CA PRO A 169 9.54 14.11 -9.57
C PRO A 169 10.97 14.40 -9.08
N LEU A 170 11.15 14.77 -7.82
CA LEU A 170 12.48 14.97 -7.25
C LEU A 170 13.24 13.64 -7.11
N VAL A 171 12.58 12.59 -6.61
CA VAL A 171 13.13 11.23 -6.53
C VAL A 171 13.43 10.71 -7.93
N LYS A 172 12.56 10.98 -8.92
CA LYS A 172 12.85 10.69 -10.34
C LYS A 172 14.17 11.32 -10.80
N ALA A 173 14.41 12.59 -10.49
CA ALA A 173 15.59 13.30 -10.93
C ALA A 173 16.89 12.81 -10.25
N ILE A 174 16.82 12.39 -8.98
CA ILE A 174 17.99 11.96 -8.20
C ILE A 174 18.34 10.49 -8.47
N LEU A 175 17.33 9.62 -8.67
CA LEU A 175 17.50 8.17 -8.80
C LEU A 175 17.40 7.62 -10.24
N ALA A 176 17.29 8.51 -11.25
CA ALA A 176 17.41 8.14 -12.67
C ALA A 176 18.74 7.43 -12.98
#